data_AF-A0A8T5H3P2-F1
#
_entry.id   AF-A0A8T5H3P2-F1
#
_cell.length_a   1.000
_cell.length_b   1.000
_cell.length_c   1.000
_cell.angle_alpha   90.00
_cell.angle_beta   90.00
_cell.angle_gamma   90.00
#
_symmetry.space_group_name_H-M   'P 1'
#
loop_
_entity.id
_entity.type
_entity.pdbx_description
1 polymer ?
#
loop_
_entity_poly.entity_id
_entity_poly.type
_entity_poly.pdbx_seq_one_letter_code
_entity_poly.pdbx_strand_id
1 'polypeptide(L)'
;LKLETIEKRKAIKIKAAEKLKKATEAGDTEAMKKYAQQTSRLTADMVSESREMLHAMGVPTVQALGDGEAQAAFMAIKGDVWGVASQDYDSLLFGAPRLIRNLTISQRRKVAGTRSTIVVRPEIVDLTETLTNLEIDRGKLIDAAILIGTDFNQGVQGIGPKTSMKIVREDKFNEHKEKVPRYQQVRDIFLNSPKISDYSLKWAGVNAEKLTELLSANKFSEKRIEKAIKSLQKAHKQFSQSGLGEFL
;
A
#
# COMPACT_ATOMS: atom_id res chain seq x y z
N LEU A 1 -9.31 -3.46 18.67
CA LEU A 1 -7.90 -3.67 18.25
C LEU A 1 -7.36 -2.63 17.27
N LYS A 2 -8.17 -2.05 16.36
CA LYS A 2 -7.78 -0.81 15.65
C LYS A 2 -7.62 0.43 16.57
N LEU A 3 -8.20 0.42 17.78
CA LEU A 3 -8.35 1.60 18.64
C LEU A 3 -7.04 2.17 19.21
N GLU A 4 -6.13 1.39 19.80
CA GLU A 4 -4.91 1.94 20.42
C GLU A 4 -3.91 2.50 19.40
N THR A 5 -3.75 1.84 18.25
CA THR A 5 -2.93 2.36 17.14
C THR A 5 -3.60 3.57 16.48
N ILE A 6 -4.94 3.57 16.36
CA ILE A 6 -5.70 4.76 15.97
C ILE A 6 -5.53 5.89 16.99
N GLU A 7 -5.47 5.60 18.28
CA GLU A 7 -5.32 6.62 19.33
C GLU A 7 -3.93 7.21 19.36
N LYS A 8 -2.87 6.40 19.23
CA LYS A 8 -1.50 6.91 19.03
C LYS A 8 -1.38 7.73 17.74
N ARG A 9 -1.95 7.25 16.63
CA ARG A 9 -2.03 8.01 15.37
C ARG A 9 -2.88 9.28 15.54
N LYS A 10 -3.98 9.26 16.31
CA LYS A 10 -4.82 10.43 16.65
C LYS A 10 -4.04 11.44 17.49
N ALA A 11 -3.30 11.00 18.50
CA ALA A 11 -2.51 11.88 19.38
C ALA A 11 -1.37 12.56 18.62
N ILE A 12 -0.66 11.82 17.76
CA ILE A 12 0.35 12.38 16.85
C ILE A 12 -0.31 13.39 15.89
N LYS A 13 -1.50 13.08 15.38
CA LYS A 13 -2.27 13.96 14.48
C LYS A 13 -2.81 15.22 15.17
N ILE A 14 -3.27 15.13 16.41
CA ILE A 14 -3.73 16.29 17.20
C ILE A 14 -2.56 17.25 17.40
N LYS A 15 -1.40 16.71 17.82
CA LYS A 15 -0.16 17.50 17.94
C LYS A 15 0.31 18.09 16.61
N ALA A 16 0.14 17.38 15.49
CA ALA A 16 0.47 17.88 14.17
C ALA A 16 -0.52 18.96 13.69
N ALA A 17 -1.81 18.85 14.03
CA ALA A 17 -2.84 19.83 13.70
C ALA A 17 -2.67 21.14 14.50
N GLU A 18 -2.31 21.05 15.77
CA GLU A 18 -1.93 22.20 16.59
C GLU A 18 -0.71 22.92 16.02
N LYS A 19 0.31 22.17 15.58
CA LYS A 19 1.50 22.73 14.92
C LYS A 19 1.18 23.36 13.57
N LEU A 20 0.25 22.77 12.79
CA LEU A 20 -0.23 23.36 11.55
C LEU A 20 -0.95 24.69 11.79
N LYS A 21 -1.84 24.75 12.78
CA LYS A 21 -2.56 25.98 13.13
C LYS A 21 -1.59 27.11 13.51
N LYS A 22 -0.61 26.80 14.37
CA LYS A 22 0.44 27.75 14.75
C LYS A 22 1.30 28.20 13.56
N ALA A 23 1.63 27.28 12.64
CA ALA A 23 2.37 27.61 11.44
C ALA A 23 1.58 28.51 10.46
N THR A 24 0.27 28.29 10.35
CA THR A 24 -0.64 29.14 9.56
C THR A 24 -0.77 30.53 10.17
N GLU A 25 -0.93 30.64 11.49
CA GLU A 25 -0.97 31.92 12.21
C GLU A 25 0.36 32.68 12.11
N ALA A 26 1.49 31.97 12.05
CA ALA A 26 2.82 32.55 11.89
C ALA A 26 3.23 32.83 10.42
N GLY A 27 2.41 32.45 9.43
CA GLY A 27 2.72 32.61 8.01
C GLY A 27 3.92 31.79 7.51
N ASP A 28 4.36 30.76 8.26
CA ASP A 28 5.50 29.92 7.90
C ASP A 28 5.09 28.85 6.87
N THR A 29 5.27 29.19 5.60
CA THR A 29 4.87 28.35 4.46
C THR A 29 5.57 26.99 4.40
N GLU A 30 6.80 26.86 4.92
CA GLU A 30 7.55 25.60 4.99
C GLU A 30 6.98 24.69 6.08
N ALA A 31 6.75 25.25 7.27
CA ALA A 31 6.12 24.55 8.38
C ALA A 31 4.67 24.15 8.06
N MET A 32 3.91 25.03 7.39
CA MET A 32 2.55 24.74 6.92
C MET A 32 2.52 23.52 6.00
N LYS A 33 3.37 23.45 4.97
CA LYS A 33 3.45 22.29 4.08
C LYS A 33 3.82 21.01 4.83
N LYS A 34 4.79 21.10 5.74
CA LYS A 34 5.27 19.95 6.54
C LYS A 34 4.16 19.40 7.44
N TYR A 35 3.46 20.27 8.17
CA TYR A 35 2.41 19.82 9.09
C TYR A 35 1.12 19.43 8.37
N ALA A 36 0.79 20.07 7.22
CA ALA A 36 -0.33 19.67 6.38
C ALA A 36 -0.17 18.25 5.81
N GLN A 37 1.05 17.87 5.40
CA GLN A 37 1.34 16.49 5.00
C GLN A 37 1.14 15.51 6.15
N GLN A 38 1.56 15.87 7.37
CA GLN A 38 1.43 15.03 8.57
C GLN A 38 0.00 14.89 9.08
N THR A 39 -0.88 15.86 8.80
CA THR A 39 -2.29 15.85 9.23
C THR A 39 -3.25 15.30 8.19
N SER A 40 -2.81 15.16 6.92
CA SER A 40 -3.64 14.62 5.85
C SER A 40 -4.28 13.27 6.25
N ARG A 41 -5.61 13.19 6.08
CA ARG A 41 -6.40 11.99 6.32
C ARG A 41 -6.99 11.54 5.01
N LEU A 42 -6.88 10.26 4.71
CA LEU A 42 -7.69 9.64 3.68
C LEU A 42 -9.16 9.69 4.15
N THR A 43 -10.02 10.37 3.39
CA THR A 43 -11.47 10.42 3.63
C THR A 43 -12.20 9.48 2.68
N ALA A 44 -13.46 9.17 2.97
CA ALA A 44 -14.30 8.39 2.07
C ALA A 44 -14.45 9.09 0.72
N ASP A 45 -14.60 10.42 0.72
CA ASP A 45 -14.69 11.24 -0.49
C ASP A 45 -13.42 11.13 -1.33
N MET A 46 -12.23 11.22 -0.71
CA MET A 46 -10.96 11.03 -1.42
C MET A 46 -10.87 9.64 -2.08
N VAL A 47 -11.39 8.60 -1.43
CA VAL A 47 -11.42 7.24 -2.00
C VAL A 47 -12.41 7.18 -3.18
N SER A 48 -13.58 7.79 -3.05
CA SER A 48 -14.58 7.85 -4.13
C SER A 48 -14.06 8.61 -5.34
N GLU A 49 -13.54 9.83 -5.14
CA GLU A 49 -12.96 10.67 -6.19
C GLU A 49 -11.77 9.98 -6.87
N SER A 50 -10.91 9.32 -6.10
CA SER A 50 -9.79 8.54 -6.66
C SER A 50 -10.30 7.39 -7.54
N ARG A 51 -11.36 6.69 -7.11
CA ARG A 51 -11.97 5.61 -7.90
C ARG A 51 -12.60 6.15 -9.19
N GLU A 52 -13.33 7.25 -9.12
CA GLU A 52 -13.91 7.92 -10.28
C GLU A 52 -12.83 8.35 -11.27
N MET A 53 -11.73 8.94 -10.78
CA MET A 53 -10.60 9.32 -11.60
C MET A 53 -9.96 8.10 -12.28
N LEU A 54 -9.73 7.00 -11.54
CA LEU A 54 -9.19 5.76 -12.11
C LEU A 54 -10.11 5.18 -13.21
N HIS A 55 -11.41 5.16 -12.98
CA HIS A 55 -12.38 4.73 -14.00
C HIS A 55 -12.38 5.64 -15.23
N ALA A 56 -12.29 6.95 -15.04
CA ALA A 56 -12.17 7.90 -16.15
C ALA A 56 -10.83 7.75 -16.90
N MET A 57 -9.77 7.29 -16.23
CA MET A 57 -8.50 6.90 -16.87
C MET A 57 -8.58 5.55 -17.61
N GLY A 58 -9.68 4.80 -17.47
CA GLY A 58 -9.83 3.46 -18.04
C GLY A 58 -9.20 2.34 -17.21
N VAL A 59 -8.73 2.65 -15.98
CA VAL A 59 -8.08 1.70 -15.09
C VAL A 59 -9.13 0.91 -14.31
N PRO A 60 -9.12 -0.44 -14.36
CA PRO A 60 -10.04 -1.24 -13.55
C PRO A 60 -9.72 -1.09 -12.06
N THR A 61 -10.76 -1.09 -11.23
CA THR A 61 -10.63 -1.12 -9.77
C THR A 61 -11.40 -2.30 -9.22
N VAL A 62 -10.91 -2.89 -8.13
CA VAL A 62 -11.53 -4.03 -7.46
C VAL A 62 -11.82 -3.62 -6.02
N GLN A 63 -13.08 -3.77 -5.59
CA GLN A 63 -13.48 -3.50 -4.21
C GLN A 63 -13.34 -4.77 -3.38
N ALA A 64 -12.32 -4.83 -2.53
CA ALA A 64 -12.14 -5.93 -1.58
C ALA A 64 -13.24 -5.94 -0.49
N LEU A 65 -13.55 -7.12 0.04
CA LEU A 65 -14.45 -7.29 1.20
C LEU A 65 -13.77 -6.94 2.53
N GLY A 66 -12.46 -7.15 2.59
CA GLY A 66 -11.64 -6.89 3.77
C GLY A 66 -10.42 -6.06 3.41
N ASP A 67 -9.24 -6.61 3.64
CA ASP A 67 -7.99 -5.93 3.32
C ASP A 67 -7.71 -5.92 1.81
N GLY A 68 -7.30 -4.77 1.29
CA GLY A 68 -6.91 -4.63 -0.11
C GLY A 68 -5.66 -5.44 -0.46
N GLU A 69 -4.70 -5.56 0.47
CA GLU A 69 -3.49 -6.36 0.25
C GLU A 69 -3.81 -7.86 0.21
N ALA A 70 -4.80 -8.31 0.98
CA ALA A 70 -5.27 -9.69 0.93
C ALA A 70 -5.91 -10.02 -0.42
N GLN A 71 -6.76 -9.12 -0.94
CA GLN A 71 -7.37 -9.29 -2.26
C GLN A 71 -6.31 -9.23 -3.38
N ALA A 72 -5.36 -8.30 -3.31
CA ALA A 72 -4.29 -8.19 -4.30
C ALA A 72 -3.37 -9.42 -4.28
N ALA A 73 -3.03 -9.94 -3.09
CA ALA A 73 -2.27 -11.18 -2.94
C ALA A 73 -3.02 -12.36 -3.54
N PHE A 74 -4.33 -12.48 -3.29
CA PHE A 74 -5.17 -13.53 -3.87
C PHE A 74 -5.18 -13.48 -5.40
N MET A 75 -5.35 -12.30 -6.00
CA MET A 75 -5.30 -12.13 -7.45
C MET A 75 -3.93 -12.54 -8.02
N ALA A 76 -2.84 -12.21 -7.32
CA ALA A 76 -1.49 -12.58 -7.73
C ALA A 76 -1.21 -14.08 -7.59
N ILE A 77 -1.73 -14.73 -6.54
CA ILE A 77 -1.66 -16.19 -6.36
C ILE A 77 -2.41 -16.92 -7.47
N LYS A 78 -3.57 -16.41 -7.87
CA LYS A 78 -4.39 -16.97 -8.97
C LYS A 78 -3.73 -16.79 -10.35
N GLY A 79 -2.77 -15.87 -10.46
CA GLY A 79 -2.09 -15.54 -11.71
C GLY A 79 -2.80 -14.46 -12.55
N ASP A 80 -3.86 -13.86 -12.03
CA ASP A 80 -4.60 -12.79 -12.73
C ASP A 80 -3.78 -11.48 -12.81
N VAL A 81 -2.80 -11.31 -11.92
CA VAL A 81 -1.81 -10.22 -11.94
C VAL A 81 -0.41 -10.78 -11.61
N TRP A 82 0.64 -10.10 -12.07
CA TRP A 82 2.02 -10.60 -11.93
C TRP A 82 2.59 -10.48 -10.49
N GLY A 83 2.12 -9.49 -9.72
CA GLY A 83 2.57 -9.20 -8.35
C GLY A 83 1.78 -8.05 -7.73
N VAL A 84 2.02 -7.79 -6.45
CA VAL A 84 1.36 -6.73 -5.67
C VAL A 84 2.29 -5.53 -5.54
N ALA A 85 1.82 -4.33 -5.88
CA ALA A 85 2.57 -3.11 -5.64
C ALA A 85 2.14 -2.45 -4.33
N SER A 86 3.00 -2.52 -3.30
CA SER A 86 2.77 -1.87 -2.00
C SER A 86 4.09 -1.40 -1.40
N GLN A 87 4.01 -0.46 -0.44
CA GLN A 87 5.15 -0.12 0.41
C GLN A 87 5.26 -1.07 1.59
N ASP A 88 4.17 -1.69 2.03
CA ASP A 88 4.14 -2.57 3.18
C ASP A 88 4.38 -4.04 2.75
N TYR A 89 4.70 -4.88 3.72
CA TYR A 89 5.04 -6.29 3.48
C TYR A 89 3.88 -7.25 3.73
N ASP A 90 2.70 -6.74 4.09
CA ASP A 90 1.55 -7.56 4.50
C ASP A 90 1.06 -8.46 3.37
N SER A 91 1.14 -8.00 2.12
CA SER A 91 0.87 -8.80 0.92
C SER A 91 1.66 -10.10 0.88
N LEU A 92 2.92 -10.12 1.34
CA LEU A 92 3.72 -11.35 1.45
C LEU A 92 3.18 -12.29 2.55
N LEU A 93 2.68 -11.73 3.67
CA LEU A 93 2.03 -12.51 4.73
C LEU A 93 0.72 -13.14 4.23
N PHE A 94 -0.04 -12.41 3.42
CA PHE A 94 -1.21 -12.92 2.70
C PHE A 94 -0.86 -13.91 1.58
N GLY A 95 0.42 -14.04 1.22
CA GLY A 95 0.94 -15.03 0.28
C GLY A 95 1.16 -14.55 -1.15
N ALA A 96 1.20 -13.23 -1.38
CA ALA A 96 1.55 -12.69 -2.69
C ALA A 96 2.91 -13.26 -3.14
N PRO A 97 3.01 -13.84 -4.36
CA PRO A 97 4.26 -14.42 -4.83
C PRO A 97 5.35 -13.36 -5.02
N ARG A 98 4.96 -12.13 -5.39
CA ARG A 98 5.86 -11.00 -5.62
C ARG A 98 5.29 -9.72 -5.06
N LEU A 99 6.11 -8.99 -4.30
CA LEU A 99 5.85 -7.63 -3.84
C LEU A 99 6.76 -6.66 -4.60
N ILE A 100 6.18 -5.62 -5.19
CA ILE A 100 6.87 -4.55 -5.88
C ILE A 100 6.83 -3.30 -5.01
N ARG A 101 7.95 -2.94 -4.40
CA ARG A 101 8.08 -1.73 -3.59
C ARG A 101 8.57 -0.56 -4.43
N ASN A 102 8.36 0.65 -3.92
CA ASN A 102 8.82 1.89 -4.52
C ASN A 102 8.25 2.25 -5.91
N LEU A 103 7.17 1.60 -6.36
CA LEU A 103 6.57 1.88 -7.67
C LEU A 103 5.84 3.24 -7.72
N THR A 104 5.17 3.62 -6.63
CA THR A 104 4.30 4.80 -6.54
C THR A 104 5.02 6.06 -6.03
N ILE A 105 6.29 5.96 -5.65
CA ILE A 105 7.07 7.07 -5.09
C ILE A 105 7.99 7.69 -6.11
N SER A 106 8.31 8.97 -5.92
CA SER A 106 9.25 9.68 -6.79
C SER A 106 10.63 9.00 -6.74
N GLN A 107 11.17 8.67 -7.92
CA GLN A 107 12.49 8.04 -8.06
C GLN A 107 13.65 8.92 -7.59
N ARG A 108 13.42 10.23 -7.45
CA ARG A 108 14.40 11.17 -6.89
C ARG A 108 13.74 11.97 -5.78
N ARG A 109 14.35 11.94 -4.59
CA ARG A 109 13.90 12.72 -3.44
C ARG A 109 15.07 13.51 -2.87
N LYS A 110 14.91 14.83 -2.77
CA LYS A 110 15.84 15.68 -2.03
C LYS A 110 15.71 15.39 -0.54
N VAL A 111 16.82 15.18 0.15
CA VAL A 111 16.81 15.01 1.60
C VAL A 111 16.61 16.37 2.24
N ALA A 112 15.53 16.52 3.01
CA ALA A 112 15.20 17.77 3.69
C ALA A 112 16.38 18.25 4.54
N GLY A 113 16.74 19.53 4.41
CA GLY A 113 17.88 20.12 5.12
C GLY A 113 19.25 19.84 4.50
N THR A 114 19.34 19.18 3.34
CA THR A 114 20.62 18.93 2.66
C THR A 114 20.55 19.22 1.15
N ARG A 115 21.71 19.26 0.50
CA ARG A 115 21.82 19.31 -0.98
C ARG A 115 21.79 17.93 -1.63
N SER A 116 21.73 16.85 -0.85
CA SER A 116 21.78 15.49 -1.39
C SER A 116 20.42 15.04 -1.93
N THR A 117 20.48 14.21 -2.98
CA THR A 117 19.32 13.58 -3.60
C THR A 117 19.48 12.08 -3.49
N ILE A 118 18.47 11.41 -2.94
CA ILE A 118 18.41 9.95 -2.90
C ILE A 118 17.67 9.49 -4.17
N VAL A 119 18.25 8.51 -4.84
CA VAL A 119 17.59 7.80 -5.93
C VAL A 119 16.92 6.57 -5.35
N VAL A 120 15.60 6.51 -5.46
CA VAL A 120 14.82 5.34 -5.03
C VAL A 120 14.41 4.56 -6.26
N ARG A 121 14.75 3.27 -6.29
CA ARG A 121 14.44 2.37 -7.40
C ARG A 121 13.31 1.42 -7.02
N PRO A 122 12.47 1.00 -7.98
CA PRO A 122 11.59 -0.13 -7.78
C PRO A 122 12.37 -1.35 -7.28
N GLU A 123 11.80 -2.05 -6.32
CA GLU A 123 12.37 -3.25 -5.70
C GLU A 123 11.35 -4.37 -5.81
N ILE A 124 11.82 -5.58 -6.09
CA ILE A 124 10.99 -6.78 -6.13
C ILE A 124 11.42 -7.69 -4.98
N VAL A 125 10.45 -8.15 -4.20
CA VAL A 125 10.64 -9.17 -3.18
C VAL A 125 9.84 -10.40 -3.60
N ASP A 126 10.55 -11.48 -3.90
CA ASP A 126 9.95 -12.77 -4.23
C ASP A 126 9.72 -13.58 -2.94
N LEU A 127 8.49 -14.04 -2.72
CA LEU A 127 8.12 -14.76 -1.51
C LEU A 127 8.83 -16.12 -1.44
N THR A 128 8.95 -16.84 -2.55
CA THR A 128 9.56 -18.18 -2.59
C THR A 128 11.04 -18.08 -2.27
N GLU A 129 11.74 -17.14 -2.92
CA GLU A 129 13.15 -16.88 -2.66
C GLU A 129 13.37 -16.45 -1.20
N THR A 130 12.51 -15.56 -0.69
CA THR A 130 12.57 -15.10 0.71
C THR A 130 12.42 -16.25 1.69
N LEU A 131 11.39 -17.10 1.52
CA LEU A 131 11.14 -18.25 2.39
C LEU A 131 12.27 -19.28 2.33
N THR A 132 12.80 -19.53 1.13
CA THR A 132 13.93 -20.45 0.90
C THR A 132 15.18 -19.95 1.61
N ASN A 133 15.57 -18.69 1.39
CA ASN A 133 16.74 -18.08 2.01
C ASN A 133 16.62 -17.97 3.54
N LEU A 134 15.38 -17.87 4.04
CA LEU A 134 15.12 -17.80 5.47
C LEU A 134 14.92 -19.18 6.11
N GLU A 135 14.85 -20.26 5.33
CA GLU A 135 14.60 -21.64 5.77
C GLU A 135 13.33 -21.77 6.63
N ILE A 136 12.26 -21.10 6.21
CA ILE A 136 10.97 -21.12 6.89
C ILE A 136 9.82 -21.24 5.89
N ASP A 137 8.66 -21.68 6.35
CA ASP A 137 7.42 -21.59 5.57
C ASP A 137 6.68 -20.26 5.84
N ARG A 138 5.62 -20.02 5.07
CA ARG A 138 4.77 -18.82 5.23
C ARG A 138 4.11 -18.76 6.62
N GLY A 139 3.79 -19.90 7.22
CA GLY A 139 3.20 -19.96 8.56
C GLY A 139 4.14 -19.36 9.61
N LYS A 140 5.42 -19.78 9.58
CA LYS A 140 6.50 -19.24 10.42
C LYS A 140 6.77 -17.77 10.12
N LEU A 141 6.65 -17.33 8.86
CA LEU A 141 6.76 -15.91 8.52
C LEU A 141 5.64 -15.08 9.18
N ILE A 142 4.39 -15.56 9.11
CA ILE A 142 3.24 -14.94 9.78
C ILE A 142 3.44 -14.92 11.30
N ASP A 143 3.87 -16.03 11.88
CA ASP A 143 4.12 -16.12 13.32
C ASP A 143 5.22 -15.13 13.76
N ALA A 144 6.28 -14.98 12.97
CA ALA A 144 7.33 -13.98 13.22
C ALA A 144 6.79 -12.55 13.12
N ALA A 145 5.95 -12.24 12.12
CA ALA A 145 5.31 -10.94 11.99
C ALA A 145 4.40 -10.63 13.19
N ILE A 146 3.63 -11.61 13.67
CA ILE A 146 2.77 -11.47 14.85
C ILE A 146 3.61 -11.20 16.12
N LEU A 147 4.76 -11.86 16.28
CA LEU A 147 5.66 -11.57 17.41
C LEU A 147 6.22 -10.15 17.36
N ILE A 148 6.60 -9.66 16.18
CA ILE A 148 7.09 -8.28 15.99
C ILE A 148 5.96 -7.27 16.24
N GLY A 149 4.75 -7.59 15.79
CA GLY A 149 3.59 -6.72 15.79
C GLY A 149 3.13 -6.40 14.36
N THR A 150 1.81 -6.40 14.18
CA THR A 150 1.13 -6.11 12.91
C THR A 150 0.10 -5.02 13.14
N ASP A 151 -0.59 -4.57 12.09
CA ASP A 151 -1.75 -3.68 12.25
C ASP A 151 -2.91 -4.34 13.02
N PHE A 152 -2.88 -5.66 13.21
CA PHE A 152 -3.89 -6.44 13.94
C PHE A 152 -3.50 -6.80 15.38
N ASN A 153 -2.23 -6.62 15.79
CA ASN A 153 -1.78 -6.88 17.16
C ASN A 153 -0.53 -6.06 17.53
N GLN A 154 -0.38 -5.70 18.81
CA GLN A 154 0.73 -4.84 19.28
C GLN A 154 2.13 -5.50 19.26
N GLY A 155 2.22 -6.79 18.94
CA GLY A 155 3.47 -7.57 19.08
C GLY A 155 3.81 -7.91 20.54
N VAL A 156 4.96 -8.56 20.73
CA VAL A 156 5.50 -8.92 22.04
C VAL A 156 6.67 -7.99 22.36
N GLN A 157 6.59 -7.29 23.50
CA GLN A 157 7.63 -6.37 23.92
C GLN A 157 9.00 -7.07 24.00
N GLY A 158 10.02 -6.44 23.41
CA GLY A 158 11.39 -6.97 23.38
C GLY A 158 11.68 -7.97 22.24
N ILE A 159 10.68 -8.33 21.43
CA ILE A 159 10.87 -9.21 20.27
C ILE A 159 10.88 -8.37 18.99
N GLY A 160 12.07 -8.20 18.41
CA GLY A 160 12.26 -7.58 17.09
C GLY A 160 12.52 -8.61 15.99
N PRO A 161 12.77 -8.18 14.74
CA PRO A 161 12.87 -9.06 13.57
C PRO A 161 13.88 -10.20 13.70
N LYS A 162 15.06 -9.95 14.26
CA LYS A 162 16.08 -11.00 14.45
C LYS A 162 15.63 -12.04 15.48
N THR A 163 15.06 -11.58 16.58
CA THR A 163 14.61 -12.44 17.68
C THR A 163 13.40 -13.28 17.28
N SER A 164 12.41 -12.68 16.61
CA SER A 164 11.25 -13.42 16.12
C SER A 164 11.65 -14.51 15.13
N MET A 165 12.57 -14.20 14.21
CA MET A 165 13.11 -15.17 13.26
C MET A 165 13.81 -16.35 13.95
N LYS A 166 14.61 -16.08 14.99
CA LYS A 166 15.23 -17.15 15.79
C LYS A 166 14.16 -18.04 16.44
N ILE A 167 13.14 -17.43 17.06
CA ILE A 167 12.07 -18.16 17.76
C ILE A 167 11.32 -19.09 16.82
N VAL A 168 10.91 -18.62 15.63
CA VAL A 168 10.12 -19.44 14.70
C VAL A 168 10.96 -20.51 14.00
N ARG A 169 12.26 -20.26 13.75
CA ARG A 169 13.16 -21.28 13.21
C ARG A 169 13.40 -22.42 14.19
N GLU A 170 13.53 -22.10 15.48
CA GLU A 170 13.71 -23.09 16.55
C GLU A 170 12.38 -23.74 17.01
N ASP A 171 11.25 -23.44 16.35
CA ASP A 171 9.92 -23.96 16.71
C ASP A 171 9.45 -23.62 18.14
N LYS A 172 9.98 -22.52 18.70
CA LYS A 172 9.70 -22.05 20.06
C LYS A 172 8.54 -21.06 20.16
N PHE A 173 7.75 -20.89 19.09
CA PHE A 173 6.65 -19.93 19.11
C PHE A 173 5.65 -20.17 20.25
N ASN A 174 5.38 -21.45 20.59
CA ASN A 174 4.44 -21.82 21.65
C ASN A 174 4.82 -21.24 23.03
N GLU A 175 6.11 -21.05 23.32
CA GLU A 175 6.59 -20.43 24.57
C GLU A 175 6.19 -18.94 24.68
N HIS A 176 5.87 -18.31 23.55
CA HIS A 176 5.50 -16.90 23.45
C HIS A 176 4.02 -16.68 23.12
N LYS A 177 3.29 -17.75 22.78
CA LYS A 177 1.90 -17.68 22.30
C LYS A 177 0.96 -17.00 23.31
N GLU A 178 1.14 -17.27 24.60
CA GLU A 178 0.34 -16.65 25.67
C GLU A 178 0.53 -15.13 25.77
N LYS A 179 1.67 -14.63 25.29
CA LYS A 179 1.99 -13.20 25.25
C LYS A 179 1.35 -12.48 24.07
N VAL A 180 0.66 -13.21 23.19
CA VAL A 180 -0.05 -12.69 22.02
C VAL A 180 -1.57 -12.87 22.20
N PRO A 181 -2.28 -11.86 22.73
CA PRO A 181 -3.72 -11.92 22.85
C PRO A 181 -4.39 -12.20 21.51
N ARG A 182 -5.36 -13.13 21.50
CA ARG A 182 -6.15 -13.50 20.30
C ARG A 182 -5.29 -13.97 19.12
N TYR A 183 -4.12 -14.56 19.38
CA TYR A 183 -3.21 -15.09 18.36
C TYR A 183 -3.93 -15.80 17.19
N GLN A 184 -4.83 -16.75 17.50
CA GLN A 184 -5.49 -17.53 16.46
C GLN A 184 -6.32 -16.64 15.52
N GLN A 185 -7.01 -15.63 16.05
CA GLN A 185 -7.81 -14.70 15.24
C GLN A 185 -6.92 -13.83 14.35
N VAL A 186 -5.78 -13.37 14.88
CA VAL A 186 -4.82 -12.55 14.13
C VAL A 186 -4.18 -13.38 13.01
N ARG A 187 -3.76 -14.61 13.32
CA ARG A 187 -3.19 -15.52 12.33
C ARG A 187 -4.20 -15.90 11.25
N ASP A 188 -5.45 -16.10 11.64
CA ASP A 188 -6.53 -16.42 10.71
C ASP A 188 -6.78 -15.30 9.70
N ILE A 189 -6.57 -14.03 10.05
CA ILE A 189 -6.64 -12.91 9.09
C ILE A 189 -5.68 -13.16 7.92
N PHE A 190 -4.41 -13.52 8.18
CA PHE A 190 -3.42 -13.73 7.12
C PHE A 190 -3.61 -15.03 6.32
N LEU A 191 -4.27 -16.02 6.89
CA LEU A 191 -4.52 -17.31 6.24
C LEU A 191 -5.84 -17.30 5.44
N ASN A 192 -6.89 -16.78 6.06
CA ASN A 192 -8.29 -17.00 5.68
C ASN A 192 -9.09 -15.71 5.50
N SER A 193 -8.43 -14.55 5.30
CA SER A 193 -9.12 -13.30 4.94
C SER A 193 -10.19 -13.50 3.86
N PRO A 194 -11.36 -12.85 3.93
CA PRO A 194 -12.38 -12.96 2.89
C PRO A 194 -11.86 -12.33 1.59
N LYS A 195 -12.11 -13.00 0.46
CA LYS A 195 -11.74 -12.54 -0.89
C LYS A 195 -12.94 -12.64 -1.82
N ILE A 196 -12.95 -11.82 -2.86
CA ILE A 196 -13.89 -11.97 -3.98
C ILE A 196 -13.18 -12.65 -5.15
N SER A 197 -13.85 -13.60 -5.77
CA SER A 197 -13.41 -14.25 -7.00
C SER A 197 -14.02 -13.64 -8.25
N ASP A 198 -15.17 -12.97 -8.10
CA ASP A 198 -15.87 -12.28 -9.18
C ASP A 198 -15.40 -10.81 -9.25
N TYR A 199 -14.51 -10.53 -10.18
CA TYR A 199 -14.00 -9.21 -10.51
C TYR A 199 -13.56 -9.17 -11.97
N SER A 200 -13.44 -7.96 -12.53
CA SER A 200 -13.00 -7.74 -13.91
C SER A 200 -11.76 -6.85 -13.93
N LEU A 201 -10.75 -7.28 -14.69
CA LEU A 201 -9.53 -6.51 -14.96
C LEU A 201 -9.50 -5.91 -16.36
N LYS A 202 -10.68 -5.76 -16.98
CA LYS A 202 -10.81 -5.16 -18.30
C LYS A 202 -10.52 -3.65 -18.23
N TRP A 203 -9.54 -3.22 -18.99
CA TRP A 203 -9.22 -1.81 -19.17
C TRP A 203 -10.24 -1.18 -20.12
N ALA A 204 -10.85 -0.08 -19.70
CA ALA A 204 -11.79 0.69 -20.51
C ALA A 204 -11.07 1.82 -21.26
N GLY A 205 -11.76 2.45 -22.21
CA GLY A 205 -11.24 3.64 -22.88
C GLY A 205 -11.12 4.86 -21.94
N VAL A 206 -10.17 5.74 -22.24
CA VAL A 206 -9.96 6.98 -21.48
C VAL A 206 -11.10 7.98 -21.73
N ASN A 207 -11.80 8.39 -20.67
CA ASN A 207 -12.80 9.45 -20.69
C ASN A 207 -12.15 10.82 -20.42
N ALA A 208 -11.74 11.50 -21.50
CA ALA A 208 -11.05 12.79 -21.43
C ALA A 208 -11.92 13.91 -20.84
N GLU A 209 -13.22 13.94 -21.15
CA GLU A 209 -14.15 14.95 -20.65
C GLU A 209 -14.27 14.86 -19.13
N LYS A 210 -14.53 13.65 -18.61
CA LYS A 210 -14.66 13.43 -17.16
C LYS A 210 -13.35 13.73 -16.42
N LEU A 211 -12.20 13.36 -16.97
CA LEU A 211 -10.91 13.71 -16.38
C LEU A 211 -10.68 15.23 -16.34
N THR A 212 -11.08 15.94 -17.38
CA THR A 212 -10.95 17.40 -17.44
C THR A 212 -11.85 18.07 -16.41
N GLU A 213 -13.09 17.61 -16.27
CA GLU A 213 -14.03 18.06 -15.23
C GLU A 213 -13.46 17.85 -13.82
N LEU A 214 -13.06 16.62 -13.47
CA LEU A 214 -12.56 16.26 -12.13
C LEU A 214 -11.29 17.03 -11.75
N LEU A 215 -10.34 17.16 -12.69
CA LEU A 215 -9.07 17.84 -12.43
C LEU A 215 -9.25 19.37 -12.38
N SER A 216 -10.12 19.93 -13.21
CA SER A 216 -10.40 21.38 -13.21
C SER A 216 -11.15 21.81 -11.94
N ALA A 217 -12.11 21.00 -11.46
CA ALA A 217 -12.77 21.20 -10.18
C ALA A 217 -11.77 21.26 -9.00
N ASN A 218 -10.67 20.51 -9.11
CA ASN A 218 -9.56 20.50 -8.16
C ASN A 218 -8.46 21.54 -8.45
N LYS A 219 -8.74 22.53 -9.31
CA LYS A 219 -7.85 23.66 -9.63
C LYS A 219 -6.49 23.25 -10.23
N PHE A 220 -6.43 22.12 -10.93
CA PHE A 220 -5.26 21.75 -11.73
C PHE A 220 -5.13 22.66 -12.96
N SER A 221 -3.90 22.87 -13.42
CA SER A 221 -3.64 23.70 -14.62
C SER A 221 -4.16 23.01 -15.88
N GLU A 222 -5.04 23.69 -16.62
CA GLU A 222 -5.63 23.23 -17.88
C GLU A 222 -4.57 22.71 -18.87
N LYS A 223 -3.50 23.49 -19.10
CA LYS A 223 -2.36 23.09 -19.96
C LYS A 223 -1.71 21.77 -19.51
N ARG A 224 -1.67 21.50 -18.20
CA ARG A 224 -1.12 20.25 -17.65
C ARG A 224 -2.11 19.09 -17.80
N ILE A 225 -3.40 19.36 -17.59
CA ILE A 225 -4.48 18.39 -17.78
C ILE A 225 -4.49 17.89 -19.23
N GLU A 226 -4.54 18.79 -20.20
CA GLU A 226 -4.54 18.42 -21.63
C GLU A 226 -3.33 17.56 -22.01
N LYS A 227 -2.13 17.97 -21.54
CA LYS A 227 -0.89 17.24 -21.81
C LYS A 227 -0.92 15.84 -21.19
N ALA A 228 -1.40 15.71 -19.95
CA ALA A 228 -1.51 14.44 -19.25
C ALA A 228 -2.50 13.49 -19.94
N ILE A 229 -3.68 13.99 -20.34
CA ILE A 229 -4.71 13.22 -21.05
C ILE A 229 -4.18 12.73 -22.40
N LYS A 230 -3.53 13.60 -23.20
CA LYS A 230 -2.91 13.19 -24.48
C LYS A 230 -1.86 12.09 -24.28
N SER A 231 -1.03 12.22 -23.25
CA SER A 231 -0.03 11.21 -22.91
C SER A 231 -0.68 9.88 -22.51
N LEU A 232 -1.73 9.93 -21.69
CA LEU A 232 -2.48 8.76 -21.24
C LEU A 232 -3.16 8.04 -22.41
N GLN A 233 -3.84 8.76 -23.29
CA GLN A 233 -4.47 8.20 -24.50
C GLN A 233 -3.43 7.54 -25.43
N LYS A 234 -2.25 8.16 -25.58
CA LYS A 234 -1.16 7.56 -26.37
C LYS A 234 -0.68 6.24 -25.75
N ALA A 235 -0.45 6.22 -24.43
CA ALA A 235 -0.05 4.99 -23.73
C ALA A 235 -1.12 3.90 -23.82
N HIS A 236 -2.39 4.26 -23.68
CA HIS A 236 -3.51 3.33 -23.79
C HIS A 236 -3.61 2.69 -25.18
N LYS A 237 -3.38 3.46 -26.26
CA LYS A 237 -3.32 2.92 -27.63
C LYS A 237 -2.15 1.96 -27.85
N GLN A 238 -0.99 2.24 -27.26
CA GLN A 238 0.17 1.35 -27.37
C GLN A 238 -0.08 0.03 -26.63
N PHE A 239 -0.71 0.11 -25.45
CA PHE A 239 -1.09 -1.07 -24.67
C PHE A 239 -2.10 -1.94 -25.42
N SER A 240 -3.14 -1.35 -26.02
CA SER A 240 -4.15 -2.11 -26.78
C SER A 240 -3.63 -2.70 -28.10
N GLN A 241 -2.57 -2.14 -28.68
CA GLN A 241 -1.93 -2.67 -29.89
C GLN A 241 -1.05 -3.90 -29.64
N SER A 242 -0.68 -4.19 -28.39
CA SER A 242 0.30 -5.24 -28.07
C SER A 242 -0.29 -6.65 -27.92
N GLY A 243 -1.57 -6.83 -28.28
CA GLY A 243 -2.32 -8.11 -28.19
C GLY A 243 -2.06 -9.11 -29.32
N LEU A 244 -0.80 -9.32 -29.73
CA LEU A 244 -0.43 -10.42 -30.65
C LEU A 244 -0.01 -11.70 -29.89
N GLY A 245 0.05 -11.65 -28.56
CA GLY A 245 0.38 -12.80 -27.69
C GLY A 245 -0.84 -13.57 -27.16
N GLU A 246 -2.07 -13.19 -27.50
CA GLU A 246 -3.29 -13.95 -27.16
C GLU A 246 -3.68 -15.00 -28.23
N PHE A 247 -2.88 -15.15 -29.30
CA PHE A 247 -3.11 -16.09 -30.41
C PHE A 247 -2.01 -17.15 -30.57
N LEU A 248 -1.16 -17.36 -29.56
CA LEU A 248 -0.15 -18.43 -29.53
C LEU A 248 -0.31 -19.33 -28.30
#